data_AF-A0A6G3SCT4-F1
#
_entry.id   AF-A0A6G3SCT4-F1
#
_cell.length_a   1.000
_cell.length_b   1.000
_cell.length_c   1.000
_cell.angle_alpha   90.00
_cell.angle_beta   90.00
_cell.angle_gamma   90.00
#
_symmetry.space_group_name_H-M   'P 1'
#
loop_
_entity.id
_entity.type
_entity.pdbx_description
1 polymer ?
#
loop_
_entity_poly.entity_id
_entity_poly.type
_entity_poly.pdbx_seq_one_letter_code
_entity_poly.pdbx_strand_id
1 'polypeptide(L)'
;MLLDQVERYYDTVPRAASRVEDFGSLTLFVREGPGWPYYARPALRPGAPAPSASDVKEVRARQRELGAPEAFEWVAETTPGMRAAAEEAGLAVQAYPLMALEAA
;
A
#
# COMPACT_ATOMS: atom_id res chain seq x y z
N MET A 1 -2.66 18.73 3.00
CA MET A 1 -3.56 18.33 4.10
C MET A 1 -2.84 17.37 5.04
N LEU A 2 -3.35 17.11 6.24
CA LEU A 2 -2.79 16.13 7.18
C LEU A 2 -2.63 14.74 6.54
N LEU A 3 -3.65 14.29 5.81
CA LEU A 3 -3.63 12.98 5.13
C LEU A 3 -2.49 12.88 4.11
N ASP A 4 -2.18 13.95 3.37
CA ASP A 4 -1.05 13.96 2.43
C ASP A 4 0.32 13.86 3.13
N GLN A 5 0.41 14.33 4.38
CA GLN A 5 1.63 14.17 5.19
C GLN A 5 1.77 12.73 5.67
N VAL A 6 0.67 12.14 6.15
CA VAL A 6 0.60 10.73 6.57
C VAL A 6 0.95 9.80 5.41
N GLU A 7 0.34 9.99 4.24
CA GLU A 7 0.62 9.19 3.04
C GLU A 7 2.09 9.26 2.63
N ARG A 8 2.68 10.47 2.61
CA ARG A 8 4.11 10.63 2.32
C ARG A 8 4.99 9.95 3.35
N TYR A 9 4.61 9.97 4.63
CA TYR A 9 5.34 9.27 5.68
C TYR A 9 5.28 7.75 5.49
N TYR A 10 4.09 7.19 5.27
CA TYR A 10 3.89 5.77 4.95
C TYR A 10 4.59 5.32 3.67
N ASP A 11 4.82 6.23 2.72
CA ASP A 11 5.67 5.97 1.55
C ASP A 11 7.16 5.99 1.88
N THR A 12 7.61 7.03 2.58
CA THR A 12 9.03 7.38 2.69
C THR A 12 9.75 6.42 3.63
N VAL A 13 9.11 6.06 4.75
CA VAL A 13 9.77 5.25 5.80
C VAL A 13 10.13 3.85 5.29
N PRO A 14 9.22 3.08 4.64
CA PRO A 14 9.60 1.77 4.13
C PRO A 14 10.71 1.81 3.08
N ARG A 15 10.77 2.85 2.23
CA ARG A 15 11.79 2.99 1.17
C ARG A 15 13.23 3.00 1.68
N ALA A 16 13.46 3.46 2.91
CA ALA A 16 14.81 3.50 3.48
C ALA A 16 15.36 2.10 3.82
N ALA A 17 14.50 1.10 3.95
CA ALA A 17 14.87 -0.24 4.39
C ALA A 17 14.17 -1.36 3.59
N SER A 18 13.75 -1.05 2.36
CA SER A 18 13.17 -2.02 1.42
C SER A 18 13.63 -1.74 0.01
N ARG A 19 13.68 -2.80 -0.79
CA ARG A 19 13.69 -2.67 -2.23
C ARG A 19 12.27 -2.40 -2.70
N VAL A 20 12.12 -1.38 -3.51
CA VAL A 20 10.83 -0.94 -4.04
C VAL A 20 10.57 -1.62 -5.37
N GLU A 21 9.39 -2.22 -5.52
CA GLU A 21 8.89 -2.76 -6.78
C GLU A 21 7.58 -2.05 -7.17
N ASP A 22 7.43 -1.60 -8.42
CA ASP A 22 6.23 -0.91 -8.91
C ASP A 22 5.36 -1.84 -9.78
N PHE A 23 4.05 -1.80 -9.56
CA PHE A 23 3.03 -2.66 -10.18
C PHE A 23 1.86 -1.82 -10.66
N GLY A 24 2.06 -1.06 -11.74
CA GLY A 24 1.01 -0.16 -12.23
C GLY A 24 0.59 0.79 -11.12
N SER A 25 -0.68 0.82 -10.75
CA SER A 25 -1.21 1.69 -9.69
C SER A 25 -0.63 1.46 -8.27
N LEU A 26 0.14 0.39 -8.05
CA LEU A 26 0.63 -0.01 -6.73
C LEU A 26 2.16 0.00 -6.62
N THR A 27 2.64 0.12 -5.38
CA THR A 27 4.04 -0.02 -5.00
C THR A 27 4.15 -1.07 -3.90
N LEU A 28 5.05 -2.05 -4.06
CA LEU A 28 5.37 -3.07 -3.07
C LEU A 28 6.73 -2.77 -2.44
N PHE A 29 6.78 -2.76 -1.11
CA PHE A 29 8.02 -2.69 -0.36
C PHE A 29 8.51 -4.08 -0.01
N VAL A 30 9.65 -4.50 -0.54
CA VAL A 30 10.25 -5.81 -0.27
C VAL A 30 11.37 -5.65 0.73
N ARG A 31 11.24 -6.29 1.90
CA ARG A 31 12.32 -6.29 2.89
C ARG A 31 13.49 -7.12 2.38
N GLU A 32 14.68 -6.55 2.47
CA GLU A 32 15.93 -7.27 2.22
C GLU A 32 16.64 -7.46 3.56
N GLY A 33 16.63 -8.70 4.08
CA GLY A 33 17.21 -9.05 5.37
C GLY A 33 16.19 -9.30 6.50
N PRO A 34 16.66 -9.48 7.74
CA PRO A 34 15.81 -9.85 8.87
C PRO A 34 14.82 -8.74 9.23
N GLY A 35 13.61 -9.13 9.67
CA GLY A 35 12.57 -8.23 10.16
C GLY A 35 11.16 -8.64 9.72
N TRP A 36 10.15 -7.97 10.27
CA TRP A 36 8.73 -8.16 9.95
C TRP A 36 8.43 -7.80 8.51
N PRO A 37 7.70 -8.53 7.67
CA PRO A 37 7.44 -8.12 6.28
C PRO A 37 6.78 -6.73 6.16
N TYR A 38 7.00 -6.04 5.04
CA TYR A 38 6.26 -4.81 4.69
C TYR A 38 4.99 -5.14 3.89
N TYR A 39 4.26 -4.09 3.52
CA TYR A 39 3.02 -4.12 2.75
C TYR A 39 3.19 -3.50 1.36
N ALA A 40 2.20 -3.73 0.49
CA ALA A 40 1.99 -2.93 -0.71
C ALA A 40 1.01 -1.78 -0.46
N ARG A 41 1.07 -0.74 -1.29
CA ARG A 41 0.21 0.44 -1.18
C ARG A 41 -0.05 1.09 -2.54
N PRO A 42 -1.06 1.97 -2.66
CA PRO A 42 -1.20 2.85 -3.82
C PRO A 42 0.06 3.68 -4.07
N ALA A 43 0.45 3.81 -5.33
CA ALA A 43 1.60 4.60 -5.72
C ALA A 43 1.32 6.10 -5.61
N LEU A 44 2.19 6.85 -4.92
CA LEU A 44 2.06 8.31 -4.79
C LEU A 44 2.68 9.10 -5.95
N ARG A 45 3.12 8.42 -7.01
CA ARG A 45 3.78 9.08 -8.13
C ARG A 45 2.74 9.86 -8.97
N PRO A 46 3.08 11.06 -9.48
CA PRO A 46 2.18 11.83 -10.32
C PRO A 46 1.68 11.02 -11.53
N GLY A 47 0.37 11.06 -11.79
CA GLY A 47 -0.25 10.38 -12.92
C GLY A 47 -0.40 8.85 -12.76
N ALA A 48 -0.19 8.30 -11.55
CA ALA A 48 -0.54 6.91 -11.30
C ALA A 48 -2.03 6.64 -11.62
N PRO A 49 -2.35 5.54 -12.33
CA PRO A 49 -3.74 5.19 -12.61
C PRO A 49 -4.46 4.76 -11.32
N ALA A 50 -5.79 4.79 -11.35
CA ALA A 50 -6.59 4.25 -10.26
C ALA A 50 -6.30 2.75 -10.05
N PRO A 51 -6.30 2.25 -8.80
CA PRO A 51 -6.09 0.83 -8.55
C PRO A 51 -7.08 -0.09 -9.24
N SER A 52 -6.57 -1.18 -9.79
CA SER A 52 -7.37 -2.24 -10.40
C SER A 52 -7.19 -3.58 -9.68
N ALA A 53 -8.16 -4.47 -9.81
CA ALA A 53 -8.04 -5.83 -9.29
C ALA A 53 -6.88 -6.62 -9.96
N SER A 54 -6.48 -6.24 -11.19
CA SER A 54 -5.33 -6.83 -11.88
C SER A 54 -4.02 -6.46 -11.17
N ASP A 55 -3.83 -5.17 -10.87
CA ASP A 55 -2.63 -4.70 -10.15
C ASP A 55 -2.51 -5.42 -8.79
N VAL A 56 -3.61 -5.56 -8.06
CA VAL A 56 -3.63 -6.29 -6.78
C VAL A 56 -3.24 -7.76 -6.97
N LYS A 57 -3.75 -8.44 -8.00
CA LYS A 57 -3.42 -9.85 -8.28
C LYS A 57 -1.95 -10.02 -8.64
N GLU A 58 -1.35 -9.09 -9.37
CA GLU A 58 0.08 -9.11 -9.71
C GLU A 58 0.94 -8.95 -8.45
N VAL A 59 0.63 -7.98 -7.59
CA VAL A 59 1.33 -7.80 -6.32
C VAL A 59 1.19 -9.04 -5.42
N ARG A 60 -0.01 -9.64 -5.35
CA ARG A 60 -0.25 -10.87 -4.60
C ARG A 60 0.60 -12.04 -5.11
N ALA A 61 0.67 -12.23 -6.43
CA ALA A 61 1.53 -13.23 -7.03
C ALA A 61 2.99 -13.01 -6.61
N ARG A 62 3.44 -11.76 -6.65
CA ARG A 62 4.78 -11.39 -6.21
C ARG A 62 5.03 -11.66 -4.72
N GLN A 63 4.08 -11.29 -3.86
CA GLN A 63 4.17 -11.56 -2.42
C GLN A 63 4.32 -13.06 -2.14
N ARG A 64 3.60 -13.92 -2.88
CA ARG A 64 3.73 -15.39 -2.77
C ARG A 64 5.09 -15.90 -3.19
N GLU A 65 5.63 -15.40 -4.29
CA GLU A 65 6.98 -15.75 -4.75
C GLU A 65 8.05 -15.40 -3.70
N LEU A 66 7.85 -14.29 -3.00
CA LEU A 66 8.74 -13.82 -1.93
C LEU A 66 8.51 -14.52 -0.58
N GLY A 67 7.47 -15.36 -0.46
CA GLY A 67 7.04 -15.93 0.81
C GLY A 67 6.55 -14.86 1.82
N ALA A 68 6.15 -13.68 1.33
CA ALA A 68 5.65 -12.58 2.14
C ALA A 68 4.12 -12.69 2.32
N PRO A 69 3.55 -12.10 3.39
CA PRO A 69 2.10 -11.96 3.52
C PRO A 69 1.51 -11.14 2.37
N GLU A 70 0.28 -11.50 1.97
CA GLU A 70 -0.50 -10.75 0.98
C GLU A 70 -1.10 -9.47 1.60
N ALA A 71 -0.25 -8.53 2.00
CA ALA A 71 -0.61 -7.35 2.78
C ALA A 71 -0.68 -6.06 1.93
N PHE A 72 -1.73 -5.28 2.14
CA PHE A 72 -1.96 -3.98 1.51
C PHE A 72 -2.42 -2.96 2.56
N GLU A 73 -1.80 -1.79 2.60
CA GLU A 73 -2.13 -0.72 3.55
C GLU A 73 -2.26 0.64 2.83
N TRP A 74 -3.31 1.41 3.16
CA TRP A 74 -3.58 2.73 2.59
C TRP A 74 -4.54 3.54 3.47
N VAL A 75 -4.55 4.87 3.30
CA VAL A 75 -5.63 5.74 3.83
C VAL A 75 -6.79 5.75 2.85
N ALA A 76 -8.00 5.41 3.31
CA ALA A 76 -9.15 5.21 2.43
C ALA A 76 -9.54 6.47 1.64
N GLU A 77 -9.38 7.64 2.25
CA GLU A 77 -9.73 8.93 1.71
C GLU A 77 -8.77 9.40 0.59
N THR A 78 -7.53 8.90 0.56
CA THR A 78 -6.50 9.37 -0.39
C THR A 78 -6.51 8.59 -1.69
N THR A 79 -7.01 7.35 -1.66
CA THR A 79 -7.14 6.50 -2.86
C THR A 79 -8.53 5.87 -2.97
N PRO A 80 -9.56 6.66 -3.35
CA PRO A 80 -10.87 6.14 -3.66
C PRO A 80 -10.77 5.08 -4.77
N GLY A 81 -11.26 3.86 -4.50
CA GLY A 81 -11.21 2.73 -5.43
C GLY A 81 -10.33 1.55 -4.98
N MET A 82 -9.34 1.79 -4.12
CA MET A 82 -8.45 0.72 -3.64
C MET A 82 -9.20 -0.42 -2.92
N ARG A 83 -10.22 -0.08 -2.12
CA ARG A 83 -11.09 -1.07 -1.46
C ARG A 83 -11.74 -2.01 -2.48
N ALA A 84 -12.38 -1.45 -3.51
CA ALA A 84 -13.08 -2.25 -4.52
C ALA A 84 -12.10 -3.15 -5.29
N ALA A 85 -10.93 -2.61 -5.67
CA ALA A 85 -9.87 -3.38 -6.32
C ALA A 85 -9.38 -4.56 -5.46
N ALA A 86 -9.18 -4.35 -4.15
CA ALA A 86 -8.77 -5.40 -3.22
C ALA A 86 -9.86 -6.48 -3.04
N GLU A 87 -11.11 -6.06 -2.87
CA GLU A 87 -12.26 -6.97 -2.70
C GLU A 87 -12.52 -7.80 -3.98
N GLU A 88 -12.44 -7.19 -5.16
CA GLU A 88 -12.56 -7.90 -6.46
C GLU A 88 -11.37 -8.85 -6.71
N ALA A 89 -10.20 -8.54 -6.16
CA ALA A 89 -9.06 -9.44 -6.15
C ALA A 89 -9.19 -10.57 -5.10
N GLY A 90 -10.27 -10.63 -4.33
CA GLY A 90 -10.57 -11.68 -3.36
C GLY A 90 -9.92 -11.49 -2.00
N LEU A 91 -9.55 -10.26 -1.63
CA LEU A 91 -9.07 -9.91 -0.29
C LEU A 91 -10.23 -9.39 0.57
N ALA A 92 -10.19 -9.68 1.86
CA ALA A 92 -11.05 -9.01 2.83
C ALA A 92 -10.37 -7.72 3.31
N VAL A 93 -11.10 -6.60 3.30
CA VAL A 93 -10.57 -5.30 3.72
C VAL A 93 -11.09 -4.92 5.10
N GLN A 94 -10.19 -4.81 6.06
CA GLN A 94 -10.48 -4.34 7.41
C GLN A 94 -10.20 -2.84 7.52
N ALA A 95 -11.06 -2.10 8.21
CA ALA A 95 -10.94 -0.66 8.39
C ALA A 95 -10.55 -0.32 9.83
N TYR A 96 -9.52 0.52 9.98
CA TYR A 96 -9.07 1.05 11.26
C TYR A 96 -9.09 2.58 11.21
N PRO A 97 -9.92 3.26 12.04
CA PRO A 97 -9.99 4.72 12.05
C PRO A 97 -8.65 5.36 12.47
N LEU A 98 -8.21 6.38 11.73
CA LEU A 98 -7.11 7.26 12.15
C LEU A 98 -7.64 8.39 13.04
N MET A 99 -7.05 8.54 14.22
CA MET A 99 -7.34 9.65 15.12
C MET A 99 -6.27 10.72 15.00
N ALA A 100 -6.67 11.98 14.84
CA ALA A 100 -5.78 13.14 14.84
C ALA A 100 -5.98 13.95 16.11
N LEU A 101 -4.89 14.41 16.70
CA LEU A 101 -4.90 15.37 17.80
C LEU A 101 -4.53 16.74 17.24
N GLU A 102 -5.43 17.70 17.38
CA GLU A 102 -5.16 19.11 17.05
C GLU A 102 -4.31 19.74 18.17
N ALA A 103 -3.31 20.52 17.79
CA ALA A 103 -2.57 21.33 18.76
C ALA A 103 -3.46 22.50 19.23
N ALA A 104 -3.35 22.86 20.52
CA ALA A 104 -4.10 23.96 21.13
C ALA A 104 -3.61 25.34 20.67
#